data_AF-A0A2D7N8I8-F1
#
_entry.id   AF-A0A2D7N8I8-F1
#
_cell.length_a   1.000
_cell.length_b   1.000
_cell.length_c   1.000
_cell.angle_alpha   90.00
_cell.angle_beta   90.00
_cell.angle_gamma   90.00
#
_symmetry.space_group_name_H-M   'P 1'
#
loop_
_entity.id
_entity.type
_entity.pdbx_description
1 polymer ?
#
loop_
_entity_poly.entity_id
_entity_poly.type
_entity_poly.pdbx_seq_one_letter_code
_entity_poly.pdbx_strand_id
1 'polypeptide(L)'
;MRKLRGDEIAMIFQEPMTSLNPVFTIGFQIIESLKPLTFLEYIQNGLIASYKNISSKLLKDFIKPSIIFGSIFLILNQLSLGWTFQIIDIVQSFFIGVITPLLYSSLIKLFYNLIPNTKIDELKTLFNDGAKLLEMVGIPDPYLRMSDYPHQFSGGMRQRAMIAMALAKKPSLLIADEPTTALDVTIQAQILNLMGDLKKNNSKSAVVLITHDLAVVAETCERVIVMYGGMVQEIAPVEELFSNPLHPYTHGLLKSIPNPNQANENNRLEIIEGMVPNILSMPKGCKFCTRCELKEDICESDEPPLIDIGNNHFIRCHLVQTNGDIV
;
A
#
# COMPACT_ATOMS: atom_id res chain seq x y z
N MET A 1 -5.96 -15.81 9.84
CA MET A 1 -5.11 -14.81 9.14
C MET A 1 -4.55 -13.71 10.04
N ARG A 2 -5.31 -13.09 10.96
CA ARG A 2 -4.82 -11.97 11.82
C ARG A 2 -3.55 -12.28 12.65
N LYS A 3 -3.29 -13.56 12.98
CA LYS A 3 -2.07 -14.01 13.69
C LYS A 3 -0.81 -14.11 12.81
N LEU A 4 -0.97 -14.25 11.49
CA LEU A 4 0.13 -14.38 10.52
C LEU A 4 0.45 -13.04 9.84
N ARG A 5 -0.52 -12.12 9.82
CA ARG A 5 -0.41 -10.80 9.19
C ARG A 5 0.41 -9.86 10.08
N GLY A 6 1.42 -9.22 9.52
CA GLY A 6 2.30 -8.27 10.21
C GLY A 6 3.73 -8.80 10.30
N ASP A 7 4.00 -9.64 11.30
CA ASP A 7 5.37 -10.10 11.59
C ASP A 7 5.82 -11.24 10.66
N GLU A 8 4.90 -12.10 10.19
CA GLU A 8 5.23 -13.16 9.24
C GLU A 8 5.05 -12.73 7.80
N ILE A 9 3.87 -12.23 7.43
CA ILE A 9 3.55 -11.86 6.04
C ILE A 9 2.97 -10.44 5.98
N ALA A 10 3.51 -9.63 5.07
CA ALA A 10 2.95 -8.34 4.67
C ALA A 10 2.82 -8.25 3.14
N MET A 11 1.89 -7.41 2.68
CA MET A 11 1.65 -7.20 1.26
C MET A 11 1.50 -5.70 0.97
N ILE A 12 2.12 -5.26 -0.13
CA ILE A 12 1.94 -3.94 -0.74
C ILE A 12 1.09 -4.17 -1.99
N PHE A 13 -0.07 -3.53 -2.06
CA PHE A 13 -1.01 -3.67 -3.17
C PHE A 13 -0.71 -2.66 -4.29
N GLN A 14 -1.04 -3.00 -5.52
CA GLN A 14 -0.89 -2.09 -6.66
C GLN A 14 -1.70 -0.79 -6.49
N GLU A 15 -2.92 -0.89 -5.94
CA GLU A 15 -3.82 0.25 -5.74
C GLU A 15 -3.92 0.70 -4.28
N PRO A 16 -3.30 1.84 -3.88
CA PRO A 16 -3.32 2.27 -2.48
C PRO A 16 -4.69 2.81 -2.02
N MET A 17 -5.56 3.21 -2.96
CA MET A 17 -6.88 3.77 -2.65
C MET A 17 -7.86 2.72 -2.11
N THR A 18 -7.72 1.47 -2.53
CA THR A 18 -8.54 0.36 -2.01
C THR A 18 -8.03 -0.13 -0.66
N SER A 19 -6.77 0.17 -0.33
CA SER A 19 -6.08 -0.31 0.87
C SER A 19 -6.22 0.63 2.07
N LEU A 20 -6.34 1.94 1.84
CA LEU A 20 -6.49 2.94 2.89
C LEU A 20 -7.97 3.25 3.19
N ASN A 21 -8.33 3.31 4.47
CA ASN A 21 -9.67 3.73 4.89
C ASN A 21 -9.78 5.27 4.88
N PRO A 22 -10.70 5.87 4.10
CA PRO A 22 -10.80 7.32 3.95
C PRO A 22 -11.32 8.04 5.20
N VAL A 23 -11.93 7.32 6.15
CA VAL A 23 -12.52 7.86 7.38
C VAL A 23 -11.50 8.00 8.50
N PHE A 24 -10.33 7.35 8.37
CA PHE A 24 -9.27 7.41 9.39
C PHE A 24 -8.06 8.17 8.88
N THR A 25 -7.34 8.83 9.79
CA THR A 25 -6.07 9.48 9.48
C THR A 25 -5.00 8.44 9.11
N ILE A 26 -3.98 8.89 8.40
CA ILE A 26 -2.81 8.06 8.05
C ILE A 26 -2.12 7.58 9.32
N GLY A 27 -1.92 8.46 10.29
CA GLY A 27 -1.27 8.10 11.54
C GLY A 27 -2.04 7.04 12.34
N PHE A 28 -3.38 7.09 12.34
CA PHE A 28 -4.19 6.06 12.97
C PHE A 28 -3.96 4.68 12.33
N GLN A 29 -3.97 4.62 10.99
CA GLN A 29 -3.81 3.36 10.26
C GLN A 29 -2.39 2.77 10.40
N ILE A 30 -1.38 3.62 10.49
CA ILE A 30 0.01 3.21 10.77
C ILE A 30 0.15 2.69 12.20
N ILE A 31 -0.41 3.38 13.18
CA ILE A 31 -0.38 2.95 14.58
C ILE A 31 -1.09 1.60 14.74
N GLU A 32 -2.24 1.41 14.08
CA GLU A 32 -2.96 0.13 14.08
C GLU A 32 -2.11 -1.02 13.50
N SER A 33 -1.25 -0.72 12.52
CA SER A 33 -0.30 -1.69 11.95
C SER A 33 0.84 -2.03 12.91
N LEU A 34 1.30 -1.05 13.71
CA LEU A 34 2.31 -1.24 14.75
C LEU A 34 1.76 -2.01 15.96
N LYS A 35 0.55 -1.67 16.40
CA LYS A 35 -0.12 -2.28 17.53
C LYS A 35 -1.64 -2.23 17.31
N PRO A 36 -2.31 -3.38 17.14
CA PRO A 36 -3.76 -3.41 17.03
C PRO A 36 -4.40 -2.85 18.30
N LEU A 37 -5.20 -1.80 18.16
CA LEU A 37 -5.84 -1.13 19.28
C LEU A 37 -7.14 -1.83 19.66
N THR A 38 -7.38 -1.97 20.95
CA THR A 38 -8.70 -2.35 21.47
C THR A 38 -9.68 -1.19 21.33
N PHE A 39 -10.98 -1.48 21.33
CA PHE A 39 -12.02 -0.45 21.28
C PHE A 39 -11.89 0.59 22.41
N LEU A 40 -11.45 0.15 23.59
CA LEU A 40 -11.25 1.02 24.75
C LEU A 40 -10.05 1.97 24.52
N GLU A 41 -8.96 1.46 23.92
CA GLU A 41 -7.81 2.28 23.51
C GLU A 41 -8.19 3.26 22.39
N TYR A 42 -9.06 2.86 21.47
CA TYR A 42 -9.60 3.74 20.44
C TYR A 42 -10.34 4.95 21.05
N ILE A 43 -11.24 4.71 22.01
CA ILE A 43 -11.95 5.79 22.72
C ILE A 43 -10.95 6.68 23.48
N GLN A 44 -9.98 6.09 24.17
CA GLN A 44 -8.95 6.83 24.90
C GLN A 44 -8.15 7.74 23.96
N ASN A 45 -7.81 7.29 22.75
CA ASN A 45 -7.13 8.09 21.74
C ASN A 45 -7.96 9.30 21.30
N GLY A 46 -9.25 9.08 21.03
CA GLY A 46 -10.18 10.15 20.67
C GLY A 46 -10.32 11.20 21.80
N LEU A 47 -10.38 10.75 23.05
CA LEU A 47 -10.42 11.63 24.23
C LEU A 47 -9.14 12.45 24.38
N ILE A 48 -7.97 11.84 24.22
CA ILE A 48 -6.67 12.53 24.30
C ILE A 48 -6.55 13.59 23.20
N ALA A 49 -6.90 13.24 21.95
CA ALA A 49 -6.88 14.18 20.83
C ALA A 49 -7.83 15.36 21.05
N SER A 50 -9.05 15.08 21.54
CA SER A 50 -10.04 16.10 21.86
C SER A 50 -9.58 17.00 23.02
N TYR A 51 -8.99 16.42 24.06
CA TYR A 51 -8.44 17.15 25.20
C TYR A 51 -7.32 18.11 24.76
N LYS A 52 -6.38 17.66 23.91
CA LYS A 52 -5.29 18.51 23.42
C LYS A 52 -5.81 19.76 22.70
N ASN A 53 -6.83 19.59 21.84
CA ASN A 53 -7.49 20.69 21.12
C ASN A 53 -8.28 21.64 22.04
N ILE A 54 -8.83 21.11 23.14
CA ILE A 54 -9.57 21.89 24.13
C ILE A 54 -8.62 22.64 25.07
N SER A 55 -7.56 21.97 25.55
CA SER A 55 -6.59 22.52 26.49
C SER A 55 -5.78 23.69 25.92
N SER A 56 -5.65 23.77 24.59
CA SER A 56 -4.97 24.87 23.91
C SER A 56 -5.82 26.13 23.75
N LYS A 57 -7.11 26.09 24.12
CA LYS A 57 -8.05 27.21 23.97
C LYS A 57 -8.28 27.95 25.28
N LEU A 58 -8.43 29.27 25.19
CA LEU A 58 -8.82 30.12 26.31
C LEU A 58 -10.35 30.07 26.53
N LEU A 59 -10.79 30.42 27.73
CA LEU A 59 -12.21 30.43 28.11
C LEU A 59 -13.05 31.36 27.20
N LYS A 60 -12.43 32.42 26.67
CA LYS A 60 -13.05 33.36 25.71
C LYS A 60 -13.36 32.70 24.36
N ASP A 61 -12.60 31.69 23.96
CA ASP A 61 -12.76 31.00 22.68
C ASP A 61 -14.01 30.11 22.66
N PHE A 62 -14.57 29.79 23.83
CA PHE A 62 -15.80 29.02 23.96
C PHE A 62 -17.07 29.88 23.91
N ILE A 63 -16.98 31.20 24.15
CA ILE A 63 -18.17 32.08 24.23
C ILE A 63 -18.94 32.14 22.91
N LYS A 64 -18.24 32.44 21.81
CA LYS A 64 -18.84 32.52 20.47
C LYS A 64 -19.49 31.20 20.03
N PRO A 65 -18.79 30.04 20.05
CA PRO A 65 -19.39 28.77 19.68
C PRO A 65 -20.53 28.35 20.61
N SER A 66 -20.47 28.64 21.91
CA SER A 66 -21.58 28.39 22.84
C SER A 66 -22.84 29.16 22.47
N ILE A 67 -22.74 30.45 22.14
CA ILE A 67 -23.90 31.24 21.71
C ILE A 67 -24.49 30.69 20.40
N ILE A 68 -23.63 30.35 19.43
CA ILE A 68 -24.06 29.77 18.15
C ILE A 68 -24.79 28.44 18.38
N PHE A 69 -24.23 27.56 19.21
CA PHE A 69 -24.84 26.27 19.53
C PHE A 69 -26.17 26.43 20.26
N GLY A 70 -26.26 27.40 21.17
CA GLY A 70 -27.51 27.84 21.82
C GLY A 70 -28.61 28.21 20.82
N SER A 71 -28.28 29.07 19.86
CA SER A 71 -29.22 29.50 18.82
C SER A 71 -29.65 28.35 17.90
N ILE A 72 -28.73 27.48 17.48
CA ILE A 72 -29.05 26.32 16.64
C ILE A 72 -29.95 25.33 17.39
N PHE A 73 -29.60 25.01 18.63
CA PHE A 73 -30.36 24.08 19.46
C PHE A 73 -31.78 24.61 19.73
N LEU A 74 -31.92 25.91 19.99
CA LEU A 74 -33.22 26.57 20.09
C LEU A 74 -34.08 26.36 18.84
N ILE A 75 -33.53 26.62 17.65
CA ILE A 75 -34.25 26.48 16.38
C ILE A 75 -34.70 25.02 16.16
N LEU A 76 -33.80 24.06 16.38
CA LEU A 76 -34.11 22.63 16.22
C LEU A 76 -35.18 22.17 17.22
N ASN A 77 -35.13 22.64 18.46
CA ASN A 77 -36.13 22.31 19.47
C ASN A 77 -37.50 22.93 19.12
N GLN A 78 -37.55 24.19 18.71
CA GLN A 78 -38.79 24.83 18.25
C GLN A 78 -39.38 24.13 17.03
N LEU A 79 -38.55 23.68 16.09
CA LEU A 79 -39.00 22.87 14.96
C LEU A 79 -39.62 21.55 15.41
N SER A 80 -39.01 20.87 16.38
CA SER A 80 -39.52 19.61 16.94
C SER A 80 -40.84 19.78 17.70
N LEU A 81 -41.03 20.93 18.35
CA LEU A 81 -42.26 21.25 19.08
C LEU A 81 -43.36 21.83 18.19
N GLY A 82 -43.10 22.02 16.88
CA GLY A 82 -44.08 22.58 15.96
C GLY A 82 -44.30 24.09 16.12
N TRP A 83 -43.25 24.83 16.51
CA TRP A 83 -43.27 26.29 16.64
C TRP A 83 -44.30 26.82 17.66
N THR A 84 -44.30 26.25 18.86
CA THR A 84 -45.19 26.64 19.96
C THR A 84 -44.82 27.99 20.58
N PHE A 85 -43.59 28.49 20.37
CA PHE A 85 -43.07 29.77 20.87
C PHE A 85 -43.27 30.03 22.38
N GLN A 86 -43.36 28.97 23.19
CA GLN A 86 -43.46 29.13 24.63
C GLN A 86 -42.16 29.73 25.18
N ILE A 87 -42.28 30.81 25.95
CA ILE A 87 -41.11 31.55 26.48
C ILE A 87 -40.22 30.65 27.33
N ILE A 88 -40.81 29.75 28.12
CA ILE A 88 -40.08 28.81 28.98
C ILE A 88 -39.21 27.87 28.13
N ASP A 89 -39.78 27.27 27.08
CA ASP A 89 -39.07 26.36 26.18
C ASP A 89 -37.96 27.07 25.40
N ILE A 90 -38.20 28.31 24.97
CA ILE A 90 -37.21 29.13 24.28
C ILE A 90 -36.00 29.38 25.18
N VAL A 91 -36.26 29.85 26.41
CA VAL A 91 -35.21 30.15 27.38
C VAL A 91 -34.45 28.88 27.76
N GLN A 92 -35.15 27.81 28.12
CA GLN A 92 -34.52 26.54 28.50
C GLN A 92 -33.67 25.96 27.37
N SER A 93 -34.20 25.88 26.14
CA SER A 93 -33.48 25.33 25.00
C SER A 93 -32.21 26.14 24.71
N PHE A 94 -32.31 27.47 24.69
CA PHE A 94 -31.15 28.31 24.46
C PHE A 94 -30.08 28.12 25.54
N PHE A 95 -30.45 28.13 26.83
CA PHE A 95 -29.50 27.92 27.92
C PHE A 95 -28.85 26.53 27.89
N ILE A 96 -29.62 25.47 27.61
CA ILE A 96 -29.08 24.11 27.45
C ILE A 96 -28.05 24.07 26.33
N GLY A 97 -28.36 24.66 25.17
CA GLY A 97 -27.43 24.71 24.04
C GLY A 97 -26.15 25.52 24.33
N VAL A 98 -26.25 26.64 25.07
CA VAL A 98 -25.09 27.46 25.47
C VAL A 98 -24.16 26.73 26.44
N ILE A 99 -24.72 25.98 27.39
CA ILE A 99 -23.97 25.24 28.42
C ILE A 99 -23.33 23.97 27.85
N THR A 100 -23.91 23.38 26.80
CA THR A 100 -23.47 22.08 26.24
C THR A 100 -21.98 22.02 25.87
N PRO A 101 -21.38 23.00 25.15
CA PRO A 101 -19.94 22.97 24.85
C PRO A 101 -19.03 23.04 26.10
N LEU A 102 -19.46 23.78 27.14
CA LEU A 102 -18.74 23.88 28.42
C LEU A 102 -18.81 22.56 29.20
N LEU A 103 -19.99 21.93 29.23
CA LEU A 103 -20.17 20.60 29.81
C LEU A 103 -19.33 19.56 29.09
N TYR A 104 -19.35 19.56 27.75
CA TYR A 104 -18.55 18.65 26.91
C TYR A 104 -17.05 18.80 27.19
N SER A 105 -16.55 20.04 27.23
CA SER A 105 -15.15 20.33 27.57
C SER A 105 -14.77 19.83 28.97
N SER A 106 -15.65 20.05 29.96
CA SER A 106 -15.44 19.59 31.34
C SER A 106 -15.46 18.06 31.44
N LEU A 107 -16.38 17.40 30.73
CA LEU A 107 -16.45 15.95 30.62
C LEU A 107 -15.18 15.37 30.00
N ILE A 108 -14.68 15.93 28.90
CA ILE A 108 -13.42 15.48 28.29
C ILE A 108 -12.26 15.60 29.27
N LYS A 109 -12.16 16.72 29.99
CA LYS A 109 -11.11 16.92 30.99
C LYS A 109 -11.21 15.92 32.14
N LEU A 110 -12.43 15.62 32.59
CA LEU A 110 -12.69 14.59 33.60
C LEU A 110 -12.23 13.22 33.12
N PHE A 111 -12.66 12.80 31.92
CA PHE A 111 -12.29 11.51 31.36
C PHE A 111 -10.80 11.41 31.06
N TYR A 112 -10.15 12.48 30.59
CA TYR A 112 -8.70 12.53 30.40
C TYR A 112 -7.94 12.26 31.70
N ASN A 113 -8.37 12.85 32.81
CA ASN A 113 -7.74 12.63 34.12
C ASN A 113 -7.92 11.20 34.65
N LEU A 114 -8.87 10.42 34.12
CA LEU A 114 -9.05 9.01 34.44
C LEU A 114 -8.12 8.09 33.63
N ILE A 115 -7.47 8.60 32.57
CA ILE A 115 -6.54 7.82 31.76
C ILE A 115 -5.18 7.74 32.48
N PRO A 116 -4.61 6.54 32.69
CA PRO A 116 -3.29 6.40 33.28
C PRO A 116 -2.20 7.10 32.45
N ASN A 117 -1.29 7.84 33.08
CA ASN A 117 -0.18 8.51 32.39
C ASN A 117 0.69 7.54 31.57
N THR A 118 0.86 6.31 32.03
CA THR A 118 1.57 5.24 31.30
C THR A 118 0.99 4.98 29.91
N LYS A 119 -0.34 5.04 29.79
CA LYS A 119 -1.06 4.84 28.52
C LYS A 119 -0.84 6.02 27.57
N ILE A 120 -0.81 7.23 28.12
CA ILE A 120 -0.56 8.46 27.35
C ILE A 120 0.85 8.43 26.76
N ASP A 121 1.84 7.99 27.53
CA ASP A 121 3.23 7.92 27.07
C ASP A 121 3.45 6.78 26.07
N GLU A 122 2.76 5.64 26.23
CA GLU A 122 2.72 4.57 25.23
C GLU A 122 2.20 5.09 23.88
N LEU A 123 1.12 5.86 23.87
CA LEU A 123 0.53 6.42 22.65
C LEU A 123 1.43 7.46 21.99
N LYS A 124 2.14 8.30 22.77
CA LYS A 124 3.14 9.21 22.21
C LYS A 124 4.28 8.45 21.54
N THR A 125 4.71 7.35 22.15
CA THR A 125 5.75 6.48 21.58
C THR A 125 5.28 5.90 20.24
N LEU A 126 4.07 5.33 20.20
CA LEU A 126 3.48 4.80 18.96
C LEU A 126 3.32 5.87 17.87
N PHE A 127 2.92 7.09 18.24
CA PHE A 127 2.82 8.20 17.30
C PHE A 127 4.19 8.58 16.72
N ASN A 128 5.23 8.66 17.56
CA ASN A 128 6.58 8.95 17.12
C ASN A 128 7.13 7.83 16.22
N ASP A 129 6.88 6.57 16.55
CA ASP A 129 7.29 5.43 15.74
C ASP A 129 6.57 5.43 14.38
N GLY A 130 5.28 5.74 14.37
CA GLY A 130 4.52 5.93 13.13
C GLY A 130 5.06 7.07 12.26
N ALA A 131 5.44 8.20 12.87
CA ALA A 131 6.06 9.31 12.16
C ALA A 131 7.44 8.91 11.58
N LYS A 132 8.26 8.16 12.31
CA LYS A 132 9.53 7.62 11.80
C LYS A 132 9.32 6.66 10.62
N LEU A 133 8.25 5.86 10.62
CA LEU A 133 7.92 5.02 9.48
C LEU A 133 7.58 5.85 8.23
N LEU A 134 6.84 6.96 8.39
CA LEU A 134 6.57 7.90 7.31
C LEU A 134 7.86 8.59 6.81
N GLU A 135 8.76 8.94 7.72
CA GLU A 135 10.07 9.50 7.38
C GLU A 135 10.90 8.53 6.54
N MET A 136 10.94 7.26 6.94
CA MET A 136 11.68 6.19 6.27
C MET A 136 11.26 6.00 4.80
N VAL A 137 9.97 6.18 4.50
CA VAL A 137 9.45 6.11 3.12
C VAL A 137 9.53 7.46 2.39
N GLY A 138 10.12 8.49 2.98
CA GLY A 138 10.33 9.79 2.32
C GLY A 138 9.11 10.72 2.30
N ILE A 139 8.16 10.56 3.23
CA ILE A 139 7.04 11.51 3.37
C ILE A 139 7.57 12.80 4.04
N PRO A 140 7.38 13.97 3.41
CA PRO A 140 7.81 15.23 4.00
C PRO A 140 6.91 15.59 5.19
N ASP A 141 7.52 16.21 6.21
CA ASP A 141 6.88 16.64 7.45
C ASP A 141 6.07 15.53 8.14
N PRO A 142 6.67 14.36 8.43
CA PRO A 142 5.93 13.16 8.83
C PRO A 142 5.03 13.37 10.06
N TYR A 143 5.50 14.13 11.05
CA TYR A 143 4.73 14.43 12.27
C TYR A 143 3.44 15.22 12.01
N LEU A 144 3.46 16.13 11.04
CA LEU A 144 2.26 16.87 10.62
C LEU A 144 1.32 15.92 9.87
N ARG A 145 1.87 15.13 8.95
CA ARG A 145 1.13 14.23 8.06
C ARG A 145 0.48 13.04 8.76
N MET A 146 0.88 12.72 10.00
CA MET A 146 0.17 11.73 10.83
C MET A 146 -1.31 12.10 11.08
N SER A 147 -1.65 13.38 11.03
CA SER A 147 -3.02 13.87 11.27
C SER A 147 -3.86 13.99 9.99
N ASP A 148 -3.25 13.79 8.83
CA ASP A 148 -3.92 13.92 7.54
C ASP A 148 -4.71 12.65 7.19
N TYR A 149 -5.73 12.83 6.37
CA TYR A 149 -6.55 11.76 5.80
C TYR A 149 -6.02 11.33 4.42
N PRO A 150 -6.34 10.11 3.95
CA PRO A 150 -5.87 9.60 2.65
C PRO A 150 -6.20 10.50 1.45
N HIS A 151 -7.32 11.23 1.49
CA HIS A 151 -7.72 12.15 0.41
C HIS A 151 -6.89 13.45 0.38
N GLN A 152 -6.13 13.75 1.45
CA GLN A 152 -5.20 14.88 1.51
C GLN A 152 -3.79 14.50 1.01
N PHE A 153 -3.51 13.20 0.79
CA PHE A 153 -2.25 12.71 0.24
C PHE A 153 -2.28 12.66 -1.30
N SER A 154 -1.13 12.82 -1.95
CA SER A 154 -0.98 12.49 -3.37
C SER A 154 -1.01 10.96 -3.59
N GLY A 155 -1.15 10.51 -4.85
CA GLY A 155 -1.09 9.09 -5.19
C GLY A 155 0.18 8.41 -4.65
N GLY A 156 1.35 8.97 -4.95
CA GLY A 156 2.63 8.46 -4.45
C GLY A 156 2.79 8.59 -2.93
N MET A 157 2.21 9.61 -2.28
CA MET A 157 2.21 9.67 -0.81
C MET A 157 1.37 8.54 -0.19
N ARG A 158 0.22 8.19 -0.79
CA ARG A 158 -0.60 7.07 -0.32
C ARG A 158 0.11 5.73 -0.50
N GLN A 159 0.77 5.52 -1.64
CA GLN A 159 1.57 4.32 -1.88
C GLN A 159 2.69 4.20 -0.86
N ARG A 160 3.41 5.28 -0.59
CA ARG A 160 4.44 5.34 0.47
C ARG A 160 3.88 5.07 1.87
N ALA A 161 2.73 5.62 2.23
CA ALA A 161 2.08 5.32 3.50
C ALA A 161 1.72 3.83 3.61
N MET A 162 1.25 3.21 2.53
CA MET A 162 0.98 1.78 2.48
C MET A 162 2.24 0.93 2.61
N ILE A 163 3.34 1.33 1.96
CA ILE A 163 4.65 0.70 2.17
C ILE A 163 5.05 0.81 3.63
N ALA A 164 4.96 2.00 4.24
CA ALA A 164 5.27 2.20 5.66
C ALA A 164 4.47 1.26 6.58
N MET A 165 3.18 1.07 6.31
CA MET A 165 2.34 0.12 7.05
C MET A 165 2.78 -1.34 6.85
N ALA A 166 3.13 -1.73 5.63
CA ALA A 166 3.61 -3.09 5.34
C ALA A 166 4.95 -3.38 6.02
N LEU A 167 5.81 -2.37 6.15
CA LEU A 167 7.14 -2.50 6.75
C LEU A 167 7.15 -2.31 8.28
N ALA A 168 6.06 -1.80 8.86
CA ALA A 168 5.96 -1.45 10.27
C ALA A 168 6.39 -2.57 11.23
N LYS A 169 6.12 -3.82 10.85
CA LYS A 169 6.38 -5.02 11.65
C LYS A 169 7.62 -5.82 11.23
N LYS A 170 8.38 -5.34 10.25
CA LYS A 170 9.56 -6.05 9.71
C LYS A 170 9.22 -7.51 9.32
N PRO A 171 8.32 -7.70 8.35
CA PRO A 171 7.77 -9.01 8.00
C PRO A 171 8.85 -10.01 7.56
N SER A 172 8.62 -11.29 7.84
CA SER A 172 9.44 -12.40 7.32
C SER A 172 9.21 -12.65 5.82
N LEU A 173 8.06 -12.27 5.28
CA LEU A 173 7.75 -12.30 3.85
C LEU A 173 7.03 -11.01 3.46
N LEU A 174 7.63 -10.25 2.55
CA LEU A 174 7.01 -9.08 1.92
C LEU A 174 6.64 -9.42 0.48
N ILE A 175 5.35 -9.33 0.16
CA ILE A 175 4.84 -9.44 -1.21
C ILE A 175 4.59 -8.02 -1.72
N ALA A 176 5.28 -7.61 -2.77
CA ALA A 176 5.18 -6.28 -3.33
C ALA A 176 4.59 -6.36 -4.74
N ASP A 177 3.30 -6.03 -4.85
CA ASP A 177 2.56 -6.03 -6.10
C ASP A 177 2.59 -4.65 -6.74
N GLU A 178 3.40 -4.50 -7.79
CA GLU A 178 3.64 -3.23 -8.49
C GLU A 178 3.87 -2.04 -7.53
N PRO A 179 4.86 -2.13 -6.63
CA PRO A 179 5.03 -1.18 -5.53
C PRO A 179 5.50 0.21 -5.97
N THR A 180 5.83 0.41 -7.24
CA THR A 180 6.47 1.64 -7.76
C THR A 180 5.69 2.34 -8.87
N THR A 181 4.58 1.78 -9.35
CA THR A 181 3.85 2.28 -10.55
C THR A 181 3.38 3.74 -10.45
N ALA A 182 3.14 4.28 -9.25
CA ALA A 182 2.73 5.67 -9.04
C ALA A 182 3.81 6.57 -8.40
N LEU A 183 5.09 6.17 -8.47
CA LEU A 183 6.23 6.87 -7.90
C LEU A 183 7.12 7.46 -9.00
N ASP A 184 7.78 8.59 -8.70
CA ASP A 184 8.87 9.08 -9.54
C ASP A 184 10.11 8.19 -9.41
N VAL A 185 11.02 8.26 -10.40
CA VAL A 185 12.22 7.41 -10.48
C VAL A 185 13.09 7.51 -9.22
N THR A 186 13.18 8.69 -8.59
CA THR A 186 14.01 8.89 -7.39
C THR A 186 13.41 8.17 -6.19
N ILE A 187 12.10 8.34 -5.98
CA ILE A 187 11.39 7.67 -4.89
C ILE A 187 11.29 6.17 -5.14
N GLN A 188 11.12 5.72 -6.38
CA GLN A 188 11.19 4.30 -6.74
C GLN A 188 12.52 3.69 -6.28
N ALA A 189 13.66 4.28 -6.64
CA ALA A 189 14.97 3.79 -6.20
C ALA A 189 15.11 3.76 -4.67
N GLN A 190 14.61 4.79 -3.97
CA GLN A 190 14.60 4.82 -2.51
C GLN A 190 13.78 3.66 -1.91
N ILE A 191 12.59 3.39 -2.44
CA ILE A 191 11.71 2.31 -1.97
C ILE A 191 12.33 0.93 -2.24
N LEU A 192 12.91 0.72 -3.42
CA LEU A 192 13.61 -0.53 -3.74
C LEU A 192 14.81 -0.76 -2.82
N ASN A 193 15.60 0.28 -2.54
CA ASN A 193 16.70 0.22 -1.57
C ASN A 193 16.19 -0.15 -0.17
N LEU A 194 15.09 0.47 0.27
CA LEU A 194 14.48 0.16 1.56
C LEU A 194 14.03 -1.32 1.66
N MET A 195 13.46 -1.87 0.59
CA MET A 195 13.12 -3.30 0.51
C MET A 195 14.37 -4.19 0.57
N GLY A 196 15.44 -3.80 -0.13
CA GLY A 196 16.73 -4.48 -0.09
C GLY A 196 17.36 -4.44 1.32
N ASP A 197 17.27 -3.32 2.01
CA ASP A 197 17.79 -3.15 3.37
C ASP A 197 17.03 -3.99 4.39
N LEU A 198 15.73 -4.20 4.22
CA LEU A 198 14.97 -5.11 5.07
C LEU A 198 15.48 -6.55 4.97
N LYS A 199 15.74 -7.03 3.74
CA LYS A 199 16.34 -8.34 3.52
C LYS A 199 17.75 -8.42 4.11
N LYS A 200 18.58 -7.38 3.94
CA LYS A 200 19.96 -7.36 4.49
C LYS A 200 19.97 -7.39 6.02
N ASN A 201 19.09 -6.61 6.65
CA ASN A 201 19.05 -6.47 8.11
C ASN A 201 18.32 -7.61 8.82
N ASN A 202 17.52 -8.40 8.09
CA ASN A 202 16.82 -9.56 8.62
C ASN A 202 17.03 -10.78 7.70
N SER A 203 17.95 -11.66 8.09
CA SER A 203 18.26 -12.88 7.31
C SER A 203 17.10 -13.86 7.18
N LYS A 204 16.00 -13.66 7.92
CA LYS A 204 14.76 -14.44 7.81
C LYS A 204 13.70 -13.77 6.93
N SER A 205 13.98 -12.60 6.37
CA SER A 205 13.06 -11.89 5.50
C SER A 205 13.26 -12.27 4.02
N ALA A 206 12.16 -12.56 3.34
CA ALA A 206 12.09 -12.75 1.90
C ALA A 206 11.22 -11.65 1.27
N VAL A 207 11.55 -11.25 0.04
CA VAL A 207 10.76 -10.29 -0.75
C VAL A 207 10.35 -10.96 -2.05
N VAL A 208 9.05 -10.93 -2.36
CA VAL A 208 8.51 -11.31 -3.66
C VAL A 208 8.06 -10.04 -4.35
N LEU A 209 8.76 -9.65 -5.41
CA LEU A 209 8.44 -8.48 -6.21
C LEU A 209 7.66 -8.92 -7.46
N ILE A 210 6.50 -8.32 -7.68
CA ILE A 210 5.69 -8.49 -8.89
C ILE A 210 5.76 -7.16 -9.63
N THR A 211 6.30 -7.18 -10.85
CA THR A 211 6.46 -5.99 -11.67
C THR A 211 6.49 -6.38 -13.15
N HIS A 212 6.10 -5.45 -14.01
CA HIS A 212 6.30 -5.55 -15.45
C HIS A 212 7.61 -4.87 -15.91
N ASP A 213 8.31 -4.17 -15.01
CA ASP A 213 9.56 -3.47 -15.31
C ASP A 213 10.78 -4.39 -15.12
N LEU A 214 11.38 -4.80 -16.23
CA LEU A 214 12.55 -5.68 -16.25
C LEU A 214 13.83 -4.99 -15.75
N ALA A 215 13.93 -3.66 -15.82
CA ALA A 215 15.10 -2.93 -15.28
C ALA A 215 15.12 -3.02 -13.75
N VAL A 216 13.94 -2.86 -13.12
CA VAL A 216 13.79 -3.05 -11.67
C VAL A 216 14.13 -4.48 -11.27
N VAL A 217 13.69 -5.47 -12.05
CA VAL A 217 14.01 -6.89 -11.81
C VAL A 217 15.52 -7.13 -11.87
N ALA A 218 16.19 -6.61 -12.90
CA ALA A 218 17.64 -6.77 -13.09
C ALA A 218 18.46 -6.18 -11.93
N GLU A 219 17.99 -5.08 -11.33
CA GLU A 219 18.69 -4.40 -10.25
C GLU A 219 18.43 -5.03 -8.87
N THR A 220 17.24 -5.58 -8.63
CA THR A 220 16.77 -5.89 -7.26
C THR A 220 16.55 -7.37 -6.95
N CYS A 221 16.32 -8.21 -7.97
CA CYS A 221 15.94 -9.61 -7.78
C CYS A 221 17.15 -10.55 -7.95
N GLU A 222 17.15 -11.66 -7.21
CA GLU A 222 18.15 -12.75 -7.40
C GLU A 222 17.64 -13.84 -8.35
N ARG A 223 16.33 -14.05 -8.36
CA ARG A 223 15.63 -15.06 -9.16
C ARG A 223 14.36 -14.46 -9.74
N VAL A 224 14.07 -14.79 -10.99
CA VAL A 224 12.94 -14.25 -11.74
C VAL A 224 12.02 -15.38 -12.17
N ILE A 225 10.72 -15.10 -12.14
CA ILE A 225 9.67 -15.99 -12.66
C ILE A 225 8.93 -15.20 -13.74
N VAL A 226 9.07 -15.62 -14.99
CA VAL A 226 8.37 -15.04 -16.13
C VAL A 226 7.04 -15.77 -16.31
N MET A 227 5.94 -15.02 -16.32
CA MET A 227 4.60 -15.58 -16.47
C MET A 227 3.93 -15.06 -17.74
N TYR A 228 3.14 -15.91 -18.39
CA TYR A 228 2.28 -15.54 -19.52
C TYR A 228 0.99 -16.35 -19.49
N GLY A 229 -0.16 -15.69 -19.69
CA GLY A 229 -1.45 -16.38 -19.77
C GLY A 229 -1.80 -17.20 -18.52
N GLY A 230 -1.35 -16.77 -17.34
CA GLY A 230 -1.55 -17.48 -16.07
C GLY A 230 -0.61 -18.65 -15.82
N MET A 231 0.36 -18.91 -16.71
CA MET A 231 1.34 -19.99 -16.60
C MET A 231 2.74 -19.44 -16.37
N VAL A 232 3.55 -20.18 -15.61
CA VAL A 232 4.99 -19.92 -15.52
C VAL A 232 5.66 -20.46 -16.77
N GLN A 233 6.28 -19.55 -17.53
CA GLN A 233 6.96 -19.86 -18.78
C GLN A 233 8.45 -20.11 -18.59
N GLU A 234 9.07 -19.36 -17.67
CA GLU A 234 10.49 -19.47 -17.42
C GLU A 234 10.83 -19.04 -15.99
N ILE A 235 11.77 -19.73 -15.36
CA ILE A 235 12.31 -19.40 -14.04
C ILE A 235 13.83 -19.51 -14.15
N ALA A 236 14.57 -18.50 -13.73
CA ALA A 236 16.03 -18.59 -13.67
C ALA A 236 16.60 -17.58 -12.66
N PRO A 237 17.87 -17.77 -12.22
CA PRO A 237 18.64 -16.68 -11.64
C PRO A 237 18.63 -15.46 -12.56
N VAL A 238 18.63 -14.25 -12.00
CA VAL A 238 18.51 -13.01 -12.79
C VAL A 238 19.61 -12.90 -13.85
N GLU A 239 20.85 -13.24 -13.50
CA GLU A 239 21.99 -13.15 -14.42
C GLU A 239 21.85 -14.14 -15.59
N GLU A 240 21.39 -15.37 -15.32
CA GLU A 240 21.16 -16.40 -16.34
C GLU A 240 20.01 -16.00 -17.26
N LEU A 241 18.87 -15.54 -16.71
CA LEU A 241 17.71 -15.15 -17.52
C LEU A 241 18.04 -14.03 -18.52
N PHE A 242 18.81 -13.03 -18.09
CA PHE A 242 19.15 -11.87 -18.91
C PHE A 242 20.26 -12.16 -19.94
N SER A 243 21.14 -13.12 -19.66
CA SER A 243 22.24 -13.49 -20.56
C SER A 243 21.85 -14.60 -21.54
N ASN A 244 21.03 -15.54 -21.12
CA ASN A 244 20.63 -16.73 -21.86
C ASN A 244 19.12 -17.01 -21.71
N PRO A 245 18.23 -16.11 -22.20
CA PRO A 245 16.80 -16.37 -22.18
C PRO A 245 16.43 -17.51 -23.14
N LEU A 246 15.65 -18.47 -22.67
CA LEU A 246 15.33 -19.66 -23.46
C LEU A 246 13.92 -19.63 -24.04
N HIS A 247 12.94 -19.10 -23.31
CA HIS A 247 11.57 -19.10 -23.80
C HIS A 247 11.38 -17.96 -24.83
N PRO A 248 10.76 -18.20 -26.00
CA PRO A 248 10.60 -17.17 -27.04
C PRO A 248 9.93 -15.88 -26.56
N TYR A 249 8.97 -16.01 -25.63
CA TYR A 249 8.38 -14.86 -24.94
C TYR A 249 9.39 -14.03 -24.14
N THR A 250 10.23 -14.67 -23.32
CA THR A 250 11.27 -13.99 -22.52
C THR A 250 12.30 -13.31 -23.42
N HIS A 251 12.69 -14.00 -24.50
CA HIS A 251 13.58 -13.43 -25.52
C HIS A 251 12.98 -12.16 -26.13
N GLY A 252 11.70 -12.22 -26.53
CA GLY A 252 10.97 -11.07 -27.04
C GLY A 252 10.86 -9.93 -26.02
N LEU A 253 10.61 -10.24 -24.74
CA LEU A 253 10.54 -9.25 -23.67
C LEU A 253 11.85 -8.48 -23.50
N LEU A 254 12.99 -9.19 -23.45
CA LEU A 254 14.31 -8.58 -23.27
C LEU A 254 14.73 -7.77 -24.50
N LYS A 255 14.41 -8.24 -25.71
CA LYS A 255 14.68 -7.52 -26.96
C LYS A 255 13.85 -6.25 -27.14
N SER A 256 12.68 -6.19 -26.51
CA SER A 256 11.87 -4.97 -26.47
C SER A 256 12.39 -3.90 -25.51
N ILE A 257 13.41 -4.18 -24.69
CA ILE A 257 14.03 -3.19 -23.80
C ILE A 257 14.95 -2.27 -24.63
N PRO A 258 14.78 -0.94 -24.56
CA PRO A 258 15.68 0.00 -25.24
C PRO A 258 17.11 -0.12 -24.70
N ASN A 259 18.09 -0.30 -25.60
CA ASN A 259 19.50 -0.32 -25.24
C ASN A 259 20.19 0.99 -25.69
N PRO A 260 20.58 1.89 -24.75
CA PRO A 260 21.18 3.18 -25.07
C PRO A 260 22.46 3.07 -25.90
N ASN A 261 23.22 1.99 -25.73
CA ASN A 261 24.50 1.78 -26.41
C ASN A 261 24.35 1.24 -27.84
N GLN A 262 23.16 0.72 -28.20
CA GLN A 262 22.85 0.18 -29.51
C GLN A 262 21.82 1.03 -30.27
N ALA A 263 21.51 2.22 -29.75
CA ALA A 263 20.60 3.18 -30.35
C ALA A 263 21.22 3.81 -31.61
N ASN A 264 21.32 3.04 -32.69
CA ASN A 264 21.48 3.57 -34.03
C ASN A 264 20.16 4.21 -34.46
N GLU A 265 20.18 5.42 -35.01
CA GLU A 265 19.00 6.21 -35.40
C GLU A 265 18.03 5.47 -36.36
N ASN A 266 18.44 4.36 -36.98
CA ASN A 266 17.69 3.62 -37.99
C ASN A 266 17.13 2.26 -37.55
N ASN A 267 17.38 1.79 -36.32
CA ASN A 267 16.84 0.50 -35.86
C ASN A 267 15.53 0.72 -35.09
N ARG A 268 14.44 0.14 -35.60
CA ARG A 268 13.17 0.06 -34.86
C ARG A 268 13.34 -0.87 -33.66
N LEU A 269 12.69 -0.53 -32.55
CA LEU A 269 12.59 -1.43 -31.39
C LEU A 269 11.90 -2.72 -31.81
N GLU A 270 12.47 -3.86 -31.44
CA GLU A 270 11.84 -5.16 -31.64
C GLU A 270 10.61 -5.25 -30.72
N ILE A 271 9.46 -5.61 -31.28
CA ILE A 271 8.20 -5.77 -30.56
C ILE A 271 7.73 -7.21 -30.65
N ILE A 272 7.08 -7.71 -29.61
CA ILE A 272 6.42 -9.01 -29.66
C ILE A 272 5.13 -8.87 -30.46
N GLU A 273 5.09 -9.46 -31.66
CA GLU A 273 3.96 -9.37 -32.56
C GLU A 273 2.65 -9.97 -32.01
N GLY A 274 1.53 -9.59 -32.63
CA GLY A 274 0.19 -10.07 -32.30
C GLY A 274 -0.41 -9.42 -31.04
N MET A 275 -1.62 -9.88 -30.69
CA MET A 275 -2.36 -9.41 -29.51
C MET A 275 -2.43 -10.51 -28.45
N VAL A 276 -2.45 -10.11 -27.17
CA VAL A 276 -2.67 -11.04 -26.07
C VAL A 276 -4.07 -11.65 -26.21
N PRO A 277 -4.21 -12.98 -26.27
CA PRO A 277 -5.51 -13.62 -26.38
C PRO A 277 -6.34 -13.39 -25.12
N ASN A 278 -7.67 -13.45 -25.26
CA ASN A 278 -8.56 -13.36 -24.11
C ASN A 278 -8.31 -14.54 -23.17
N ILE A 279 -8.20 -14.26 -21.86
CA ILE A 279 -7.96 -15.25 -20.81
C ILE A 279 -9.00 -16.40 -20.85
N LEU A 280 -10.25 -16.10 -21.21
CA LEU A 280 -11.32 -17.10 -21.32
C LEU A 280 -11.21 -17.96 -22.59
N SER A 281 -10.41 -17.55 -23.56
CA SER A 281 -10.20 -18.24 -24.84
C SER A 281 -8.71 -18.44 -25.12
N MET A 282 -7.97 -18.88 -24.11
CA MET A 282 -6.55 -19.20 -24.23
C MET A 282 -6.33 -20.46 -25.10
N PRO A 283 -5.19 -20.59 -25.79
CA PRO A 283 -4.81 -21.81 -26.49
C PRO A 283 -4.83 -23.04 -25.58
N LYS A 284 -5.16 -24.20 -26.14
CA LYS A 284 -5.18 -25.48 -25.40
C LYS A 284 -3.78 -25.91 -25.00
N GLY A 285 -2.85 -25.91 -25.97
CA GLY A 285 -1.43 -26.12 -25.72
C GLY A 285 -0.72 -24.89 -25.16
N CYS A 286 0.52 -24.66 -25.60
CA CYS A 286 1.36 -23.55 -25.15
C CYS A 286 0.62 -22.21 -25.20
N LYS A 287 0.54 -21.53 -24.05
CA LYS A 287 -0.19 -20.25 -23.91
C LYS A 287 0.34 -19.14 -24.82
N PHE A 288 1.63 -19.19 -25.19
CA PHE A 288 2.26 -18.18 -26.05
C PHE A 288 2.21 -18.53 -27.55
N CYS A 289 1.65 -19.68 -27.96
CA CYS A 289 1.76 -20.17 -29.33
C CYS A 289 1.17 -19.23 -30.40
N THR A 290 0.21 -18.36 -30.06
CA THR A 290 -0.43 -17.43 -31.00
C THR A 290 0.46 -16.23 -31.36
N ARG A 291 1.57 -16.04 -30.65
CA ARG A 291 2.51 -14.91 -30.80
C ARG A 291 3.96 -15.37 -30.89
N CYS A 292 4.19 -16.69 -30.86
CA CYS A 292 5.52 -17.28 -30.93
C CYS A 292 5.94 -17.40 -32.40
N GLU A 293 7.07 -16.79 -32.76
CA GLU A 293 7.67 -16.91 -34.10
C GLU A 293 8.20 -18.33 -34.37
N LEU A 294 8.55 -19.07 -33.31
CA LEU A 294 9.08 -20.43 -33.37
C LEU A 294 8.00 -21.49 -33.08
N LYS A 295 6.73 -21.19 -33.37
CA LYS A 295 5.61 -22.09 -33.11
C LYS A 295 5.69 -23.36 -33.96
N GLU A 296 5.54 -24.53 -33.33
CA GLU A 296 5.31 -25.82 -33.97
C GLU A 296 3.85 -26.30 -33.82
N ASP A 297 3.44 -27.32 -34.59
CA ASP A 297 2.09 -27.88 -34.56
C ASP A 297 1.71 -28.44 -33.18
N ILE A 298 2.69 -29.02 -32.45
CA ILE A 298 2.48 -29.54 -31.10
C ILE A 298 2.10 -28.42 -30.10
N CYS A 299 2.54 -27.19 -30.34
CA CYS A 299 2.28 -26.05 -29.46
C CYS A 299 0.80 -25.67 -29.38
N GLU A 300 -0.02 -25.96 -30.40
CA GLU A 300 -1.46 -25.67 -30.34
C GLU A 300 -2.25 -26.71 -29.54
N SER A 301 -1.78 -27.96 -29.58
CA SER A 301 -2.52 -29.12 -29.11
C SER A 301 -2.13 -29.53 -27.69
N ASP A 302 -0.84 -29.48 -27.35
CA ASP A 302 -0.31 -29.95 -26.07
C ASP A 302 0.41 -28.86 -25.27
N GLU A 303 0.20 -28.86 -23.96
CA GLU A 303 0.80 -27.91 -23.03
C GLU A 303 2.20 -28.41 -22.66
N PRO A 304 3.28 -27.65 -22.95
CA PRO A 304 4.61 -28.09 -22.60
C PRO A 304 4.74 -28.27 -21.07
N PRO A 305 5.46 -29.30 -20.59
CA PRO A 305 5.79 -29.40 -19.17
C PRO A 305 6.78 -28.31 -18.77
N LEU A 306 6.81 -27.96 -17.48
CA LEU A 306 7.89 -27.15 -16.91
C LEU A 306 9.07 -28.08 -16.61
N ILE A 307 10.14 -27.99 -17.38
CA ILE A 307 11.34 -28.82 -17.26
C ILE A 307 12.48 -28.03 -16.63
N ASP A 308 13.34 -28.70 -15.88
CA ASP A 308 14.61 -28.17 -15.37
C ASP A 308 15.71 -28.52 -16.38
N ILE A 309 16.44 -27.51 -16.86
CA ILE A 309 17.55 -27.68 -17.81
C ILE A 309 18.92 -27.54 -17.13
N GLY A 310 18.95 -27.45 -15.79
CA GLY A 310 20.15 -27.20 -15.00
C GLY A 310 20.25 -25.76 -14.50
N ASN A 311 21.20 -25.49 -13.59
CA ASN A 311 21.46 -24.15 -13.01
C ASN A 311 20.25 -23.45 -12.35
N ASN A 312 19.25 -24.21 -11.88
CA ASN A 312 17.95 -23.69 -11.42
C ASN A 312 17.18 -22.92 -12.50
N HIS A 313 17.38 -23.27 -13.77
CA HIS A 313 16.69 -22.71 -14.93
C HIS A 313 15.58 -23.66 -15.37
N PHE A 314 14.34 -23.24 -15.17
CA PHE A 314 13.16 -23.98 -15.56
C PHE A 314 12.49 -23.31 -16.75
N ILE A 315 12.00 -24.10 -17.71
CA ILE A 315 11.33 -23.60 -18.90
C ILE A 315 10.10 -24.44 -19.26
N ARG A 316 9.07 -23.78 -19.79
CA ARG A 316 7.87 -24.39 -20.35
C ARG A 316 7.81 -24.19 -21.86
N CYS A 317 8.60 -24.94 -22.62
CA CYS A 317 8.67 -24.85 -24.07
C CYS A 317 8.95 -26.22 -24.70
N HIS A 318 8.35 -26.51 -25.86
CA HIS A 318 8.58 -27.76 -26.60
C HIS A 318 9.93 -27.79 -27.32
N LEU A 319 10.51 -26.62 -27.64
CA LEU A 319 11.75 -26.49 -28.42
C LEU A 319 13.03 -26.73 -27.60
N VAL A 320 12.92 -26.71 -26.27
CA VAL A 320 14.09 -26.79 -25.39
C VAL A 320 14.09 -28.14 -24.70
N GLN A 321 15.20 -28.87 -24.82
CA GLN A 321 15.38 -30.17 -24.16
C GLN A 321 16.19 -30.02 -22.86
N THR A 322 16.19 -31.06 -22.02
CA THR A 322 16.88 -31.11 -20.71
C THR A 322 18.39 -30.82 -20.74
N ASN A 323 19.02 -30.76 -21.91
CA ASN A 323 20.43 -30.40 -22.07
C ASN A 323 20.68 -28.91 -22.39
N GLY A 324 19.63 -28.09 -22.49
CA GLY A 324 19.74 -26.67 -22.85
C GLY A 324 19.89 -26.39 -24.35
N ASP A 325 19.96 -27.43 -25.18
CA ASP A 325 19.99 -27.30 -26.64
C ASP A 325 18.59 -26.94 -27.17
N ILE A 326 18.55 -25.95 -28.06
CA ILE A 326 17.37 -25.58 -28.87
C ILE A 326 17.31 -26.55 -30.05
N VAL A 327 16.18 -27.23 -30.24
CA VAL A 327 15.94 -28.18 -31.36
C VAL A 327 15.96 -27.48 -32.71
#